data_AF-A0A955JSD8-F1
#
_entry.id   AF-A0A955JSD8-F1
#
_cell.length_a   1.000
_cell.length_b   1.000
_cell.length_c   1.000
_cell.angle_alpha   90.00
_cell.angle_beta   90.00
_cell.angle_gamma   90.00
#
_symmetry.space_group_name_H-M   'P 1'
#
loop_
_entity.id
_entity.type
_entity.pdbx_description
1 polymer ?
#
loop_
_entity_poly.entity_id
_entity_poly.type
_entity_poly.pdbx_seq_one_letter_code
_entity_poly.pdbx_strand_id
1 'polypeptide(L)' 'MANKSYRELKGQLDEVLARLQQDDIDIDEAMKLHEQGTKLVAELETYLKTAENKITKHKRA' A
#
# COMPACT_ATOMS: atom_id res chain seq x y z
N MET A 1 10.61 14.03 -5.66
CA MET A 1 9.33 13.44 -5.22
C MET A 1 9.62 12.72 -3.91
N ALA A 2 8.87 12.99 -2.85
CA ALA A 2 9.14 12.38 -1.55
C ALA A 2 8.83 10.87 -1.64
N ASN A 3 9.84 10.01 -1.48
CA ASN A 3 9.61 8.57 -1.35
C ASN A 3 8.96 8.32 0.00
N LYS A 4 7.66 7.98 -0.01
CA LYS A 4 6.94 7.50 1.17
C LYS A 4 7.62 6.22 1.69
N SER A 5 7.77 6.12 2.99
CA SER A 5 8.23 4.91 3.66
C SER A 5 7.18 3.82 3.62
N TYR A 6 7.62 2.56 3.79
CA TYR A 6 6.70 1.42 3.90
C TYR A 6 5.65 1.63 5.01
N ARG A 7 6.06 2.21 6.14
CA ARG A 7 5.15 2.50 7.26
C ARG A 7 4.07 3.50 6.87
N GLU A 8 4.41 4.55 6.13
CA GLU A 8 3.45 5.56 5.68
C GLU A 8 2.48 5.00 4.63
N LEU A 9 2.98 4.18 3.70
CA LEU A 9 2.14 3.51 2.70
C LEU A 9 1.18 2.52 3.33
N LYS A 10 1.67 1.73 4.29
CA LYS A 10 0.84 0.78 5.03
C LYS A 10 -0.20 1.51 5.88
N GLY A 11 0.17 2.61 6.54
CA GLY A 11 -0.77 3.43 7.31
C GLY A 11 -1.92 3.95 6.44
N GLN A 12 -1.62 4.46 5.24
CA GLN A 12 -2.65 4.89 4.28
C GLN A 12 -3.56 3.73 3.84
N LEU A 13 -3.00 2.53 3.65
CA LEU A 13 -3.80 1.36 3.30
C LEU A 13 -4.71 0.94 4.46
N ASP A 14 -4.21 0.95 5.69
CA ASP A 14 -4.98 0.65 6.89
C ASP A 14 -6.14 1.66 7.06
N GLU A 15 -5.93 2.95 6.77
CA GLU A 15 -6.98 3.98 6.73
C GLU A 15 -8.05 3.71 5.66
N VAL A 16 -7.64 3.35 4.44
CA VAL A 16 -8.56 2.99 3.35
C VAL A 16 -9.43 1.79 3.73
N LEU A 17 -8.81 0.76 4.32
CA LEU A 17 -9.53 -0.43 4.80
C LEU A 17 -10.51 -0.10 5.92
N ALA A 18 -10.11 0.75 6.87
CA ALA A 18 -10.99 1.18 7.96
C ALA A 18 -12.23 1.91 7.43
N ARG A 19 -12.08 2.75 6.39
CA ARG A 19 -13.20 3.44 5.74
C ARG A 19 -14.10 2.48 4.95
N LEU A 20 -13.52 1.51 4.23
CA LEU A 20 -14.27 0.47 3.51
C LEU A 20 -15.09 -0.45 4.42
N GLN A 21 -14.69 -0.60 5.68
CA GLN A 21 -15.36 -1.44 6.67
C GLN A 21 -16.53 -0.74 7.37
N GLN A 22 -16.79 0.53 7.07
CA GLN A 22 -17.90 1.24 7.69
C GLN A 22 -19.24 0.83 7.09
N ASP A 23 -20.24 0.68 7.94
CA ASP A 23 -21.57 0.21 7.56
C ASP A 23 -22.37 1.24 6.73
N ASP A 24 -21.95 2.50 6.72
CA ASP A 24 -22.62 3.63 6.07
C ASP A 24 -21.95 4.10 4.77
N ILE A 25 -21.02 3.31 4.24
CA ILE A 25 -20.29 3.66 3.02
C ILE A 25 -21.17 3.56 1.76
N ASP A 26 -21.18 4.60 0.94
CA ASP A 26 -21.82 4.59 -0.36
C ASP A 26 -20.98 3.82 -1.40
N ILE A 27 -21.65 3.20 -2.38
CA ILE A 27 -20.99 2.39 -3.41
C ILE A 27 -19.96 3.17 -4.25
N ASP A 28 -20.24 4.44 -4.56
CA ASP A 28 -19.32 5.28 -5.34
C ASP A 28 -18.06 5.61 -4.52
N GLU A 29 -18.21 5.79 -3.21
CA GLU A 29 -17.09 5.99 -2.29
C GLU A 29 -16.27 4.70 -2.14
N ALA A 30 -16.93 3.55 -2.01
CA ALA A 30 -16.29 2.25 -1.94
C ALA A 30 -15.45 1.94 -3.19
N MET A 31 -15.96 2.28 -4.38
CA MET A 31 -15.21 2.12 -5.64
C MET A 31 -13.93 2.96 -5.65
N LYS A 32 -13.99 4.23 -5.20
CA LYS A 32 -12.81 5.11 -5.13
C LYS A 32 -11.77 4.60 -4.13
N LEU A 33 -12.22 4.18 -2.95
CA LEU A 33 -11.35 3.62 -1.92
C LEU A 33 -10.70 2.32 -2.36
N HIS A 34 -11.44 1.45 -3.07
CA HIS A 34 -10.89 0.23 -3.65
C HIS A 34 -9.77 0.54 -4.68
N GLU A 35 -9.99 1.52 -5.57
CA GLU A 35 -8.97 1.95 -6.53
C GLU A 35 -7.72 2.49 -5.81
N GLN A 36 -7.92 3.33 -4.79
CA GLN A 36 -6.84 3.87 -3.96
C GLN A 36 -6.07 2.75 -3.23
N GLY A 37 -6.78 1.79 -2.63
CA GLY A 37 -6.19 0.64 -1.95
C GLY A 37 -5.34 -0.21 -2.90
N THR A 38 -5.83 -0.44 -4.12
CA THR A 38 -5.10 -1.19 -5.15
C THR A 38 -3.78 -0.51 -5.53
N LYS A 39 -3.78 0.83 -5.66
CA LYS A 39 -2.55 1.61 -5.91
C LYS A 39 -1.56 1.51 -4.75
N LEU A 40 -2.03 1.63 -3.52
CA LEU A 40 -1.18 1.50 -2.32
C LEU A 40 -0.57 0.10 -2.20
N VAL A 41 -1.32 -0.95 -2.51
CA VAL A 41 -0.81 -2.33 -2.54
C VAL A 41 0.32 -2.46 -3.57
N ALA A 42 0.14 -1.95 -4.79
CA ALA A 42 1.18 -2.01 -5.81
C ALA A 42 2.47 -1.26 -5.40
N GLU A 43 2.34 -0.12 -4.71
CA GLU A 43 3.49 0.61 -4.17
C GLU A 43 4.21 -0.17 -3.05
N LEU A 44 3.45 -0.81 -2.14
CA LEU A 44 3.98 -1.66 -1.08
C LEU A 44 4.72 -2.89 -1.63
N GLU A 45 4.14 -3.58 -2.62
CA GLU A 45 4.78 -4.71 -3.30
C GLU A 45 6.10 -4.28 -3.98
N THR A 46 6.09 -3.13 -4.66
CA THR A 46 7.30 -2.55 -5.28
C THR A 46 8.37 -2.25 -4.24
N TYR A 47 7.97 -1.70 -3.09
CA TYR A 47 8.89 -1.43 -1.98
C TYR A 47 9.51 -2.73 -1.46
N LEU A 48 8.69 -3.75 -1.18
CA LEU A 48 9.13 -5.04 -0.65
C LEU A 48 10.08 -5.75 -1.62
N LYS A 49 9.73 -5.78 -2.92
CA LYS A 49 10.59 -6.35 -3.95
C LYS A 49 11.94 -5.63 -4.04
N THR A 50 11.95 -4.31 -3.90
CA THR A 50 13.19 -3.52 -3.88
C THR A 50 14.04 -3.84 -2.65
N ALA A 51 13.41 -3.99 -1.48
CA ALA A 51 14.10 -4.39 -0.25
C ALA A 51 14.66 -5.82 -0.34
N GLU A 52 13.88 -6.77 -0.85
CA GLU A 52 14.31 -8.15 -1.09
C GLU A 52 15.50 -8.20 -2.05
N ASN A 53 15.45 -7.47 -3.17
CA ASN A 53 16.55 -7.40 -4.13
C ASN A 53 17.85 -6.87 -3.50
N LYS A 54 17.75 -5.90 -2.58
CA LYS A 54 18.93 -5.40 -1.84
C LYS A 54 19.49 -6.51 -0.94
N ILE A 55 18.65 -7.17 -0.16
CA ILE A 55 19.07 -8.24 0.77
C ILE A 55 19.69 -9.42 0.00
N THR A 56 19.05 -9.88 -1.07
CA THR A 56 19.51 -11.02 -1.88
C THR A 56 20.81 -10.72 -2.62
N LYS A 57 20.99 -9.48 -3.11
CA LYS A 57 22.28 -9.04 -3.71
C LYS A 57 23.43 -9.12 -2.70
N HIS A 58 23.17 -8.84 -1.42
CA HIS A 58 24.18 -8.98 -0.36
C HIS A 58 24.44 -10.43 0.07
N LYS A 59 23.54 -11.37 -0.23
CA LYS A 59 23.68 -12.80 0.14
C LYS A 59 24.48 -13.63 -0.88
N ARG A 60 24.75 -13.08 -2.07
CA ARG A 60 25.49 -13.73 -3.17
C ARG A 60 26.90 -13.15 -3.40
N ALA A 61 27.33 -12.22 -2.56
CA ALA A 61 28.70 -11.68 -2.50
C ALA A 61 29.43 -12.33 -1.31
#